data_AF-A0A4U3AJ25-F1
#
_entry.id   AF-A0A4U3AJ25-F1
#
_cell.length_a   1.000
_cell.length_b   1.000
_cell.length_c   1.000
_cell.angle_alpha   90.00
_cell.angle_beta   90.00
_cell.angle_gamma   90.00
#
_symmetry.space_group_name_H-M   'P 1'
#
loop_
_entity.id
_entity.type
_entity.pdbx_description
1 polymer ?
#
loop_
_entity_poly.entity_id
_entity_poly.type
_entity_poly.pdbx_seq_one_letter_code
_entity_poly.pdbx_strand_id
1 'polypeptide(L)'
;FHTVINIDRKRILQGVDRSSLLASEWANNNVNLEIINESTIKISSNASQIGKISETQQIDAIQGEKQLNISFDGRFMIDALKAIKEETVTLS
;
A
#
# COMPACT_ATOMS: atom_id res chain seq x y z
N PHE A 1 18.26 5.58 -7.63
CA PHE A 1 17.45 4.81 -6.66
C PHE A 1 16.06 4.66 -7.25
N HIS A 2 15.75 3.48 -7.79
CA HIS A 2 14.49 3.19 -8.46
C HIS A 2 14.02 1.83 -7.98
N THR A 3 12.82 1.76 -7.44
CA THR A 3 12.18 0.52 -6.98
C THR A 3 10.91 0.35 -7.78
N VAL A 4 10.76 -0.80 -8.43
CA VAL A 4 9.56 -1.12 -9.21
C VAL A 4 8.92 -2.35 -8.60
N ILE A 5 7.63 -2.25 -8.28
CA ILE A 5 6.84 -3.34 -7.68
C ILE A 5 5.69 -3.68 -8.64
N ASN A 6 5.59 -4.95 -9.01
CA ASN A 6 4.43 -5.51 -9.71
C ASN A 6 3.55 -6.24 -8.71
N ILE A 7 2.25 -5.92 -8.71
CA ILE A 7 1.29 -6.51 -7.78
C ILE A 7 -0.11 -6.57 -8.39
N ASP A 8 -0.89 -7.57 -7.98
CA ASP A 8 -2.33 -7.63 -8.22
C ASP A 8 -3.02 -6.34 -7.73
N ARG A 9 -3.68 -5.65 -8.66
CA ARG A 9 -4.33 -4.37 -8.46
C ARG A 9 -5.45 -4.45 -7.42
N LYS A 10 -6.23 -5.54 -7.41
CA LYS A 10 -7.35 -5.70 -6.46
C LYS A 10 -6.82 -5.88 -5.03
N ARG A 11 -5.74 -6.64 -4.86
CA ARG A 11 -5.10 -6.92 -3.58
C ARG A 11 -4.56 -5.63 -2.96
N ILE A 12 -3.78 -4.84 -3.72
CA ILE A 12 -3.26 -3.57 -3.23
C ILE A 12 -4.39 -2.58 -2.93
N LEU A 13 -5.40 -2.48 -3.80
CA LEU A 13 -6.57 -1.61 -3.59
C LEU A 13 -7.29 -1.94 -2.29
N GLN A 14 -7.59 -3.22 -2.05
CA GLN A 14 -8.27 -3.65 -0.84
C GLN A 14 -7.44 -3.41 0.42
N GLY A 15 -6.12 -3.55 0.34
CA GLY A 15 -5.23 -3.31 1.46
C GLY A 15 -5.11 -1.85 1.86
N VAL A 16 -5.00 -0.98 0.85
CA VAL A 16 -5.00 0.47 1.04
C VAL A 16 -6.36 0.95 1.53
N ASP A 17 -7.48 0.43 1.00
CA ASP A 17 -8.84 0.76 1.42
C ASP A 17 -9.06 0.41 2.91
N ARG A 18 -8.72 -0.81 3.33
CA ARG A 18 -8.77 -1.23 4.75
C ARG A 18 -7.91 -0.35 5.65
N SER A 19 -6.69 -0.04 5.23
CA SER A 19 -5.76 0.79 6.01
C SER A 19 -6.23 2.24 6.11
N SER A 20 -6.83 2.77 5.04
CA SER A 20 -7.35 4.13 4.96
C SER A 20 -8.63 4.29 5.78
N LEU A 21 -9.51 3.29 5.79
CA LEU A 21 -10.72 3.28 6.62
C LEU A 21 -10.40 3.59 8.09
N LEU A 22 -9.38 2.94 8.66
CA LEU A 22 -8.96 3.19 10.04
C LEU A 22 -8.37 4.61 10.23
N ALA A 23 -7.60 5.12 9.26
CA ALA A 23 -6.99 6.46 9.35
C ALA A 23 -7.98 7.62 9.08
N SER A 24 -9.07 7.34 8.38
CA SER A 24 -10.02 8.35 7.90
C SER A 24 -10.82 9.02 9.04
N GLU A 25 -11.10 8.29 10.13
CA GLU A 25 -11.78 8.86 11.31
C GLU A 25 -10.96 9.94 12.03
N TRP A 26 -9.65 9.99 11.79
CA TRP A 26 -8.72 10.92 12.44
C TRP A 26 -7.98 11.83 11.44
N ALA A 27 -8.54 11.96 10.23
CA ALA A 27 -8.24 12.99 9.23
C ALA A 27 -6.86 12.99 8.56
N ASN A 28 -5.99 11.98 8.78
CA ASN A 28 -4.67 11.96 8.13
C ASN A 28 -4.54 10.97 6.96
N ASN A 29 -5.48 10.02 6.79
CA ASN A 29 -5.51 9.01 5.70
C ASN A 29 -4.15 8.37 5.37
N ASN A 30 -3.26 8.32 6.36
CA ASN A 30 -1.86 8.03 6.14
C ASN A 30 -1.65 6.53 6.11
N VAL A 31 -1.23 6.02 4.95
CA VAL A 31 -0.94 4.62 4.72
C VAL A 31 0.56 4.46 4.54
N ASN A 32 1.15 3.53 5.28
CA ASN A 32 2.55 3.17 5.17
C ASN A 32 2.72 1.86 4.42
N LEU A 33 3.51 1.88 3.34
CA LEU A 33 3.94 0.72 2.58
C LEU A 33 5.41 0.45 2.82
N GLU A 34 5.72 -0.78 3.22
CA GLU A 34 7.08 -1.24 3.50
C GLU A 34 7.36 -2.54 2.75
N ILE A 35 8.50 -2.64 2.07
CA ILE A 35 8.99 -3.92 1.57
C ILE A 35 9.62 -4.66 2.73
N ILE A 36 9.05 -5.81 3.08
CA ILE A 36 9.56 -6.64 4.19
C ILE A 36 10.62 -7.62 3.67
N ASN A 37 10.43 -8.13 2.45
CA ASN A 37 11.37 -9.00 1.74
C ASN A 37 11.05 -9.00 0.24
N GLU A 38 11.77 -9.81 -0.54
CA GLU A 38 11.71 -9.80 -2.02
C GLU A 38 10.35 -10.16 -2.62
N SER A 39 9.44 -10.76 -1.85
CA SER A 39 8.11 -11.16 -2.34
C SER A 39 6.96 -10.61 -1.49
N THR A 40 7.26 -9.80 -0.47
CA THR A 40 6.25 -9.40 0.53
C THR A 40 6.34 -7.92 0.85
N ILE A 41 5.20 -7.24 0.72
CA ILE A 41 5.01 -5.89 1.26
C ILE A 41 4.15 -5.94 2.52
N LYS A 42 4.28 -4.92 3.35
CA LYS A 42 3.41 -4.62 4.48
C LYS A 42 2.72 -3.29 4.25
N ILE A 43 1.41 -3.28 4.44
CA ILE A 43 0.58 -2.08 4.41
C ILE A 43 0.09 -1.86 5.83
N SER A 44 0.24 -0.64 6.34
CA SER A 44 -0.16 -0.32 7.70
C SER A 44 -0.65 1.11 7.83
N SER A 45 -1.43 1.36 8.89
CA SER A 45 -1.98 2.66 9.21
C SER A 45 -2.14 2.78 10.72
N ASN A 46 -1.98 3.98 11.26
CA ASN A 46 -2.05 4.25 12.69
C ASN A 46 -3.13 5.29 12.98
N ALA A 47 -4.10 4.92 13.82
CA ALA A 47 -5.12 5.81 14.36
C ALA A 47 -4.89 5.93 15.87
N SER A 48 -4.56 7.14 16.34
CA SER A 48 -4.13 7.40 17.72
C SER A 48 -5.09 6.91 18.81
N GLN A 49 -6.38 6.70 18.48
CA GLN A 49 -7.40 6.26 19.45
C GLN A 49 -7.86 4.80 19.26
N ILE A 50 -7.74 4.23 18.06
CA ILE A 50 -8.28 2.90 17.73
C ILE A 50 -7.14 1.87 17.58
N GLY A 51 -5.90 2.33 17.41
CA GLY A 51 -4.70 1.52 17.31
C GLY A 51 -4.16 1.44 15.88
N LYS A 52 -3.36 0.41 15.63
CA LYS A 52 -2.64 0.21 14.38
C LYS A 52 -3.23 -0.99 13.62
N ILE A 53 -3.55 -0.80 12.35
CA ILE A 53 -3.77 -1.90 11.41
C ILE A 53 -2.48 -2.20 10.65
N SER A 54 -2.23 -3.47 10.43
CA SER A 54 -1.10 -3.95 9.64
C SER A 54 -1.48 -5.23 8.94
N GLU A 55 -1.17 -5.33 7.66
CA GLU A 55 -1.34 -6.53 6.86
C GLU A 55 -0.13 -6.74 5.95
N THR A 56 0.09 -8.00 5.54
CA THR A 56 1.14 -8.36 4.59
C THR A 56 0.51 -8.91 3.32
N GLN A 57 1.09 -8.55 2.18
CA GLN A 57 0.63 -8.96 0.87
C GLN A 57 1.80 -9.49 0.04
N GLN A 58 1.57 -10.58 -0.70
CA GLN A 58 2.54 -11.05 -1.69
C GLN A 58 2.54 -10.12 -2.91
N ILE A 59 3.72 -9.87 -3.46
CA ILE A 59 3.93 -9.15 -4.72
C ILE A 59 4.36 -10.13 -5.81
N ASP A 60 4.11 -9.76 -7.06
CA ASP A 60 4.42 -10.62 -8.21
C ASP A 60 5.90 -10.49 -8.60
N ALA A 61 6.46 -9.28 -8.51
CA ALA A 61 7.88 -9.03 -8.73
C ALA A 61 8.35 -7.72 -8.09
N ILE A 62 9.65 -7.64 -7.79
CA ILE A 62 10.35 -6.41 -7.44
C ILE A 62 11.63 -6.26 -8.25
N GLN A 63 11.90 -5.05 -8.71
CA GLN A 63 13.14 -4.67 -9.40
C GLN A 63 13.77 -3.45 -8.74
N GLY A 64 15.10 -3.39 -8.75
CA GLY A 64 15.85 -2.28 -8.16
C GLY A 64 16.04 -2.43 -6.65
N GLU A 65 15.88 -1.33 -5.89
CA GLU A 65 16.10 -1.37 -4.45
C GLU A 65 15.00 -2.16 -3.73
N LYS A 66 15.43 -3.12 -2.90
CA LYS A 66 14.53 -4.01 -2.15
C LYS A 66 14.21 -3.50 -0.75
N GLN A 67 14.60 -2.26 -0.45
CA GLN A 67 14.32 -1.58 0.80
C GLN A 67 13.55 -0.31 0.48
N LEU A 68 12.27 -0.30 0.81
CA LEU A 68 11.40 0.85 0.67
C LEU A 68 10.50 0.89 1.90
N ASN A 69 10.36 2.06 2.50
CA ASN A 69 9.40 2.33 3.55
C ASN A 69 8.88 3.75 3.35
N ILE A 70 7.65 3.87 2.86
CA ILE A 70 7.05 5.15 2.46
C ILE A 70 5.64 5.30 3.02
N SER A 71 5.28 6.54 3.32
CA SER A 71 3.95 6.92 3.76
C SER A 71 3.30 7.84 2.73
N PHE A 72 2.02 7.64 2.44
CA PHE A 72 1.25 8.39 1.45
C PHE A 72 -0.22 8.53 1.86
N ASP A 73 -0.94 9.44 1.22
CA ASP A 73 -2.39 9.56 1.40
C ASP A 73 -3.12 8.45 0.64
N GLY A 74 -3.74 7.54 1.39
CA GLY A 74 -4.43 6.39 0.84
C GLY A 74 -5.59 6.73 -0.08
N ARG A 75 -6.21 7.92 0.05
CA ARG A 75 -7.31 8.35 -0.82
C ARG A 75 -6.85 8.50 -2.27
N PHE A 76 -5.71 9.16 -2.47
CA PHE A 76 -5.14 9.33 -3.81
C PHE A 76 -4.75 8.00 -4.44
N MET A 77 -4.20 7.09 -3.64
CA MET A 77 -3.84 5.75 -4.12
C MET A 77 -5.09 4.94 -4.48
N ILE A 78 -6.15 4.99 -3.67
CA ILE A 78 -7.43 4.32 -3.95
C ILE A 78 -8.03 4.84 -5.26
N ASP A 79 -8.05 6.16 -5.46
CA ASP A 79 -8.60 6.77 -6.67
C ASP A 79 -7.82 6.37 -7.93
N ALA A 80 -6.48 6.37 -7.85
CA ALA A 80 -5.63 5.90 -8.94
C ALA A 80 -5.87 4.41 -9.25
N LEU A 81 -5.89 3.55 -8.23
CA LEU A 81 -6.11 2.11 -8.38
C LEU A 81 -7.50 1.74 -8.89
N LYS A 82 -8.53 2.56 -8.61
CA LYS A 82 -9.88 2.41 -9.15
C LYS A 82 -9.97 2.80 -10.63
N ALA A 83 -9.14 3.73 -11.09
CA ALA A 83 -9.11 4.15 -12.50
C ALA A 83 -8.44 3.13 -13.43
N ILE A 84 -7.55 2.28 -12.88
CA ILE A 84 -6.85 1.22 -13.60
C ILE A 84 -7.77 0.00 -13.78
N LYS A 85 -7.83 -0.55 -15.00
CA LYS A 85 -8.72 -1.68 -15.35
C LYS A 85 -8.01 -3.03 -15.37
N GLU A 86 -6.69 -2.98 -15.50
CA GLU A 86 -5.78 -4.10 -15.56
C GLU A 86 -5.82 -4.92 -14.26
N GLU A 87 -5.44 -6.19 -14.37
CA GLU A 87 -5.36 -7.08 -13.21
C GLU A 87 -4.15 -6.77 -12.34
N THR A 88 -3.04 -6.36 -12.95
CA THR A 88 -1.79 -6.00 -12.28
C THR A 88 -1.48 -4.52 -12.44
N VAL A 89 -0.79 -3.96 -11.45
CA VAL A 89 -0.28 -2.58 -11.46
C VAL A 89 1.22 -2.57 -11.21
N THR A 90 1.89 -1.59 -11.81
CA THR A 90 3.31 -1.31 -11.57
C THR A 90 3.42 -0.04 -10.73
N LEU A 91 4.03 -0.15 -9.56
CA LEU A 91 4.34 0.97 -8.66
C LEU A 91 5.84 1.29 -8.80
N SER A 92 6.18 2.57 -9.00
CA SER A 92 7.56 3.00 -9.30
C SER A 92 7.90 4.37 -8.75
#